data_AF-A0AAJ0HKS9-F1
#
_entry.id   AF-A0AAJ0HKS9-F1
#
_cell.length_a   1.000
_cell.length_b   1.000
_cell.length_c   1.000
_cell.angle_alpha   90.00
_cell.angle_beta   90.00
_cell.angle_gamma   90.00
#
_symmetry.space_group_name_H-M   'P 1'
#
loop_
_entity.id
_entity.type
_entity.pdbx_description
1 polymer ?
#
loop_
_entity_poly.entity_id
_entity_poly.type
_entity_poly.pdbx_seq_one_letter_code
_entity_poly.pdbx_strand_id
1 'polypeptide(L)'
;MDKVPLCAQCNNRAELSCPDCHVLLYCSGTCAAGDASAHQLICPAFALPPAKPISEQKHVLGILFPSEATAPALVWVKIDGFVDEDTGISFQEAETAPFFSRSGGVEEATVTPEALHCERNRVRNRETRSMLEVWHATSWSGQESKSSSGENKCIRALAAGRDGPFHRFEGPVLVLAMTRPTGFMVDPGAYQDSQLYDFWDALDFVLDHGNDLHARKIQEALNSLGDGRAPEIPTPQAVETSPLAGETSESFEIA
;
A
#
# COMPACT_ATOMS: atom_id res chain seq x y z
N MET A 1 22.11 -12.64 11.92
CA MET A 1 21.67 -13.08 10.57
C MET A 1 21.22 -11.83 9.85
N ASP A 2 21.95 -11.40 8.84
CA ASP A 2 21.57 -10.22 8.06
C ASP A 2 20.27 -10.53 7.32
N LYS A 3 19.25 -9.69 7.50
CA LYS A 3 17.97 -9.86 6.79
C LYS A 3 18.24 -9.69 5.30
N VAL A 4 17.86 -10.67 4.49
CA VAL A 4 17.99 -10.59 3.03
C VAL A 4 17.15 -9.40 2.53
N PRO A 5 17.71 -8.48 1.74
CA PRO A 5 16.95 -7.37 1.17
C PRO A 5 15.89 -7.91 0.19
N LEU A 6 14.65 -7.49 0.37
CA LEU A 6 13.50 -7.94 -0.43
C LEU A 6 13.00 -6.83 -1.35
N CYS A 7 12.50 -7.23 -2.51
CA CYS A 7 11.87 -6.39 -3.52
C CYS A 7 10.59 -5.78 -2.95
N ALA A 8 10.45 -4.46 -3.07
CA ALA A 8 9.28 -3.72 -2.61
C ALA A 8 7.98 -4.14 -3.30
N GLN A 9 8.04 -4.68 -4.52
CA GLN A 9 6.86 -5.10 -5.28
C GLN A 9 6.46 -6.56 -5.06
N CYS A 10 7.42 -7.50 -5.10
CA CYS A 10 7.12 -8.93 -5.17
C CYS A 10 7.80 -9.78 -4.09
N ASN A 11 8.51 -9.18 -3.14
CA ASN A 11 9.27 -9.85 -2.08
C ASN A 11 10.38 -10.82 -2.52
N ASN A 12 10.69 -10.94 -3.81
CA ASN A 12 11.90 -11.64 -4.25
C ASN A 12 13.15 -10.93 -3.73
N ARG A 13 14.29 -11.62 -3.69
CA ARG A 13 15.58 -10.99 -3.33
C ARG A 13 15.84 -9.77 -4.21
N ALA A 14 16.13 -8.64 -3.59
CA ALA A 14 16.42 -7.42 -4.31
C ALA A 14 17.90 -7.32 -4.69
N GLU A 15 18.14 -6.76 -5.87
CA GLU A 15 19.48 -6.53 -6.44
C GLU A 15 19.67 -5.08 -6.90
N LEU A 16 18.57 -4.35 -7.05
CA LEU A 16 18.54 -2.95 -7.46
C LEU A 16 18.05 -2.09 -6.29
N SER A 17 18.57 -0.89 -6.17
CA SER A 17 18.04 0.14 -5.28
C SER A 17 17.55 1.32 -6.11
N CYS A 18 16.53 2.02 -5.62
CA CYS A 18 16.16 3.30 -6.22
C CYS A 18 17.38 4.26 -6.15
N PRO A 19 17.78 4.90 -7.27
CA PRO A 19 18.94 5.77 -7.31
C PRO A 19 18.75 7.08 -6.52
N ASP A 20 17.50 7.49 -6.27
CA ASP A 20 17.18 8.75 -5.60
C ASP A 20 17.07 8.58 -4.08
N CYS A 21 16.21 7.67 -3.61
CA CYS A 21 16.01 7.48 -2.18
C CYS A 21 16.92 6.43 -1.54
N HIS A 22 17.43 5.46 -2.31
CA HIS A 22 18.12 4.26 -1.80
C HIS A 22 17.37 3.45 -0.73
N VAL A 23 16.11 3.80 -0.42
CA VAL A 23 15.28 3.11 0.58
C VAL A 23 14.57 1.93 -0.06
N LEU A 24 13.96 2.08 -1.23
CA LEU A 24 13.29 0.98 -1.90
C LEU A 24 14.25 0.15 -2.73
N LEU A 25 14.01 -1.16 -2.69
CA LEU A 25 14.82 -2.16 -3.37
C LEU A 25 13.93 -2.94 -4.32
N TYR A 26 14.46 -3.34 -5.47
CA TYR A 26 13.76 -4.08 -6.51
C TYR A 26 14.59 -5.28 -6.95
N CYS A 27 13.92 -6.36 -7.35
CA CYS A 27 14.61 -7.52 -7.93
C CYS A 27 14.90 -7.36 -9.43
N SER A 28 14.24 -6.42 -10.11
CA SER A 28 14.39 -6.21 -11.55
C SER A 28 13.94 -4.81 -11.98
N GLY A 29 14.38 -4.38 -13.17
CA GLY A 29 13.90 -3.15 -13.79
C GLY A 29 12.40 -3.17 -14.08
N THR A 30 11.80 -4.34 -14.31
CA THR A 30 10.36 -4.51 -14.46
C THR A 30 9.60 -4.16 -13.18
N CYS A 31 10.06 -4.64 -12.03
CA CYS A 31 9.46 -4.27 -10.74
C CYS A 31 9.62 -2.77 -10.44
N ALA A 32 10.78 -2.19 -10.77
CA ALA A 32 10.99 -0.75 -10.61
C ALA A 32 10.06 0.06 -11.55
N ALA A 33 9.90 -0.35 -12.81
CA ALA A 33 9.05 0.31 -13.78
C ALA A 33 7.56 0.21 -13.42
N GLY A 34 7.10 -0.95 -12.95
CA GLY A 34 5.73 -1.13 -12.47
C GLY A 34 5.39 -0.27 -11.25
N ASP A 35 6.41 0.10 -10.47
CA ASP A 35 6.28 0.95 -9.30
C ASP A 35 6.39 2.46 -9.60
N ALA A 36 6.91 2.82 -10.77
CA ALA A 36 7.39 4.16 -11.07
C ALA A 36 6.32 5.25 -10.88
N SER A 37 5.07 4.99 -11.26
CA SER A 37 3.99 5.98 -11.18
C SER A 37 3.69 6.41 -9.74
N ALA A 38 3.51 5.46 -8.83
CA ALA A 38 3.29 5.75 -7.42
C ALA A 38 4.58 6.22 -6.73
N HIS A 39 5.73 5.66 -7.11
CA HIS A 39 7.02 6.02 -6.54
C HIS A 39 7.40 7.47 -6.81
N GLN A 40 7.21 7.94 -8.04
CA GLN A 40 7.52 9.33 -8.45
C GLN A 40 6.73 10.38 -7.65
N LEU A 41 5.52 10.03 -7.19
CA LEU A 41 4.68 10.96 -6.45
C LEU A 41 5.15 11.17 -5.00
N ILE A 42 5.73 10.14 -4.37
CA ILE A 42 5.99 10.15 -2.93
C ILE A 42 7.48 10.10 -2.57
N CYS A 43 8.33 9.53 -3.43
CA CYS A 43 9.77 9.39 -3.17
C CYS A 43 10.44 10.75 -2.91
N PRO A 44 10.21 11.81 -3.71
CA PRO A 44 10.78 13.12 -3.42
C PRO A 44 10.29 13.70 -2.09
N ALA A 45 9.04 13.44 -1.71
CA ALA A 45 8.47 13.92 -0.45
C ALA A 45 9.15 13.27 0.76
N PHE A 46 9.55 12.00 0.69
CA PHE A 46 10.33 11.37 1.76
C PHE A 46 11.81 11.77 1.76
N ALA A 47 12.37 12.11 0.60
CA ALA A 47 13.73 12.64 0.52
C ALA A 47 13.84 14.05 1.13
N LEU A 48 12.78 14.86 0.98
CA LEU A 48 12.68 16.20 1.56
C LEU A 48 11.29 16.39 2.21
N PRO A 49 11.08 15.86 3.42
CA PRO A 49 9.79 15.98 4.10
C PRO A 49 9.49 17.44 4.46
N PRO A 50 8.20 17.79 4.66
CA PRO A 50 7.83 19.12 5.13
C PRO A 50 8.53 19.44 6.45
N ALA A 51 8.84 20.72 6.67
CA ALA A 51 9.47 21.17 7.90
C ALA A 51 8.62 20.76 9.12
N LYS A 52 9.26 20.13 10.10
CA LYS A 52 8.59 19.74 11.34
C LYS A 52 8.10 20.99 12.08
N PRO A 53 6.84 21.03 12.54
CA PRO A 53 6.33 22.13 13.35
C PRO A 53 7.23 22.38 14.57
N ILE A 54 7.55 23.65 14.81
CA ILE A 54 8.26 24.07 16.02
C ILE A 54 7.22 24.20 17.12
N SER A 55 7.04 23.13 17.89
CA SER A 55 6.11 23.05 19.02
C SER A 55 6.70 22.19 20.12
N GLU A 56 6.28 22.43 21.38
CA GLU A 56 6.59 21.55 22.52
C GLU A 56 5.86 20.20 22.42
N GLN A 57 4.79 20.13 21.61
CA GLN A 57 3.98 18.93 21.44
C GLN A 57 4.65 17.94 20.49
N LYS A 58 4.46 16.64 20.77
CA LYS A 58 4.93 15.58 19.89
C LYS A 58 4.16 15.66 18.56
N HIS A 59 4.91 15.61 17.47
CA HIS A 59 4.36 15.46 16.13
C HIS A 59 5.05 14.30 15.44
N VAL A 60 4.27 13.53 14.68
CA VAL A 60 4.75 12.44 13.84
C VAL A 60 4.39 12.67 12.38
N LEU A 61 5.22 12.17 11.48
CA LEU A 61 4.97 12.24 10.05
C LEU A 61 3.96 11.16 9.62
N GLY A 62 2.83 11.58 9.09
CA GLY A 62 1.77 10.74 8.51
C GLY A 62 1.72 10.82 6.98
N ILE A 63 0.96 9.90 6.39
CA ILE A 63 0.69 9.86 4.95
C ILE A 63 -0.78 10.18 4.73
N LEU A 64 -1.06 11.26 4.01
CA LEU A 64 -2.40 11.69 3.65
C LEU A 64 -2.69 11.32 2.19
N PHE A 65 -3.81 10.65 1.97
CA PHE A 65 -4.46 10.51 0.67
C PHE A 65 -5.60 11.54 0.60
N PRO A 66 -5.34 12.76 0.09
CA PRO A 66 -6.35 13.82 0.04
C PRO A 66 -7.50 13.45 -0.90
N SER A 67 -8.74 13.81 -0.56
CA SER A 67 -9.91 13.48 -1.39
C SER A 67 -9.91 14.20 -2.74
N GLU A 68 -9.42 15.45 -2.75
CA GLU A 68 -9.54 16.33 -3.92
C GLU A 68 -8.30 16.37 -4.82
N ALA A 69 -7.13 15.95 -4.32
CA ALA A 69 -5.90 15.92 -5.11
C ALA A 69 -5.60 14.50 -5.63
N THR A 70 -4.71 14.39 -6.61
CA THR A 70 -4.34 13.11 -7.24
C THR A 70 -3.05 12.51 -6.71
N ALA A 71 -2.35 13.22 -5.81
CA ALA A 71 -1.07 12.81 -5.26
C ALA A 71 -1.16 12.72 -3.72
N PRO A 72 -0.52 11.71 -3.11
CA PRO A 72 -0.42 11.61 -1.66
C PRO A 72 0.48 12.73 -1.12
N ALA A 73 0.30 13.08 0.15
CA ALA A 73 1.09 14.09 0.83
C ALA A 73 1.62 13.57 2.16
N LEU A 74 2.79 14.08 2.58
CA LEU A 74 3.28 13.88 3.94
C LEU A 74 2.79 15.02 4.81
N VAL A 75 2.25 14.70 5.98
CA VAL A 75 1.65 15.67 6.90
C VAL A 75 2.16 15.44 8.32
N TRP A 76 2.39 16.51 9.07
CA TRP A 76 2.70 16.40 10.49
C TRP A 76 1.42 16.32 11.29
N VAL A 77 1.28 15.26 12.09
CA VAL A 77 0.12 15.02 12.93
C VAL A 77 0.53 15.18 14.38
N LYS A 78 -0.18 16.04 15.11
CA LYS A 78 0.04 16.24 16.53
C LYS A 78 -0.41 14.99 17.28
N ILE A 79 0.41 14.55 18.23
CA ILE A 79 0.16 13.43 19.11
C ILE A 79 0.05 13.95 20.53
N ASP A 80 -1.11 13.77 21.13
CA ASP A 80 -1.34 14.01 22.55
C ASP A 80 -1.01 12.74 23.35
N GLY A 81 -0.40 12.91 24.51
CA GLY A 81 -0.04 11.82 25.41
C GLY A 81 -0.74 12.00 26.75
N PHE A 82 -1.28 10.91 27.29
CA PHE A 82 -1.94 10.90 28.59
C PHE A 82 -1.52 9.68 29.39
N VAL A 83 -1.51 9.83 30.71
CA VAL A 83 -1.21 8.75 31.65
C VAL A 83 -2.48 8.49 32.44
N ASP A 84 -2.98 7.27 32.37
CA ASP A 84 -4.11 6.85 33.19
C ASP A 84 -3.65 6.78 34.66
N GLU A 85 -4.29 7.57 35.53
CA GLU A 85 -3.83 7.75 36.92
C GLU A 85 -3.98 6.46 37.76
N ASP A 86 -4.95 5.61 37.44
CA ASP A 86 -5.25 4.38 38.18
C ASP A 86 -4.27 3.26 37.83
N THR A 87 -3.89 3.15 36.57
CA THR A 87 -3.06 2.06 36.03
C THR A 87 -1.60 2.46 35.78
N GLY A 88 -1.32 3.76 35.69
CA GLY A 88 -0.03 4.31 35.29
C GLY A 88 0.33 4.07 33.82
N ILE A 89 -0.61 3.56 33.01
CA ILE A 89 -0.38 3.24 31.59
C ILE A 89 -0.38 4.55 30.80
N SER A 90 0.63 4.70 29.93
CA SER A 90 0.72 5.83 29.01
C SER A 90 0.05 5.50 27.68
N PHE A 91 -0.79 6.40 27.20
CA PHE A 91 -1.49 6.31 25.93
C PHE A 91 -1.12 7.49 25.04
N GLN A 92 -1.31 7.31 23.74
CA GLN A 92 -1.15 8.36 22.74
C GLN A 92 -2.41 8.43 21.89
N GLU A 93 -2.79 9.65 21.50
CA GLU A 93 -3.91 9.91 20.61
C GLU A 93 -3.48 10.91 19.53
N ALA A 94 -3.88 10.64 18.29
CA ALA A 94 -3.59 11.51 17.16
C ALA A 94 -4.68 12.57 16.97
N GLU A 95 -4.29 13.84 16.80
CA GLU A 95 -5.22 14.91 16.44
C GLU A 95 -5.59 14.81 14.96
N THR A 96 -6.69 14.09 14.68
CA THR A 96 -7.11 13.80 13.31
C THR A 96 -8.11 14.81 12.75
N ALA A 97 -8.85 15.52 13.61
CA ALA A 97 -9.90 16.45 13.20
C ALA A 97 -9.51 17.43 12.06
N PRO A 98 -8.30 18.04 12.04
CA PRO A 98 -7.91 18.96 10.96
C PRO A 98 -7.94 18.35 9.56
N PHE A 99 -7.83 17.02 9.44
CA PHE A 99 -7.83 16.31 8.15
C PHE A 99 -9.23 15.89 7.70
N PHE A 100 -10.23 15.94 8.58
CA PHE A 100 -11.59 15.46 8.32
C PHE A 100 -12.66 16.57 8.41
N SER A 101 -12.27 17.83 8.64
CA SER A 101 -13.17 18.97 8.60
C SER A 101 -13.61 19.32 7.17
N ARG A 102 -14.92 19.53 6.98
CA ARG A 102 -15.47 20.03 5.71
C ARG A 102 -15.44 21.56 5.68
N SER A 103 -14.63 22.12 4.79
CA SER A 103 -14.67 23.56 4.49
C SER A 103 -15.86 23.87 3.58
N GLY A 104 -16.91 24.52 4.08
CA GLY A 104 -17.95 25.09 3.18
C GLY A 104 -19.42 25.17 3.66
N GLY A 105 -19.73 25.05 4.96
CA GLY A 105 -21.11 25.15 5.46
C GLY A 105 -21.26 26.10 6.66
N VAL A 106 -22.48 26.61 6.86
CA VAL A 106 -22.88 27.52 7.96
C VAL A 106 -22.81 26.83 9.35
N GLU A 107 -22.69 25.51 9.37
CA GLU A 107 -22.26 24.72 10.51
C GLU A 107 -21.12 23.80 10.07
N GLU A 108 -20.02 23.81 10.80
CA GLU A 108 -18.90 22.89 10.64
C GLU A 108 -19.39 21.49 11.02
N ALA A 109 -19.93 20.75 10.05
CA ALA A 109 -20.32 19.37 10.25
C ALA A 109 -19.05 18.54 10.49
N THR A 110 -18.73 18.29 11.75
CA THR A 110 -17.63 17.42 12.17
C THR A 110 -17.96 16.00 11.72
N VAL A 111 -17.18 15.50 10.77
CA VAL A 111 -17.22 14.09 10.37
C VAL A 111 -16.39 13.32 11.36
N THR A 112 -16.99 12.37 12.08
CA THR A 112 -16.26 11.50 13.00
C THR A 112 -15.45 10.47 12.19
N PRO A 113 -14.11 10.51 12.22
CA PRO A 113 -13.31 9.50 11.56
C PRO A 113 -13.27 8.22 12.39
N GLU A 114 -13.07 7.09 11.72
CA GLU A 114 -12.79 5.79 12.33
C GLU A 114 -11.39 5.31 11.95
N ALA A 115 -10.76 4.57 12.86
CA ALA A 115 -9.43 4.01 12.69
C ALA A 115 -9.52 2.51 12.35
N LEU A 116 -8.93 2.12 11.23
CA LEU A 116 -8.67 0.73 10.87
C LEU A 116 -7.21 0.39 11.17
N HIS A 117 -6.95 -0.85 11.54
CA HIS A 117 -5.59 -1.31 11.89
C HIS A 117 -5.07 -2.32 10.88
N CYS A 118 -3.81 -2.18 10.49
CA CYS A 118 -3.13 -3.10 9.58
C CYS A 118 -1.74 -3.48 10.09
N GLU A 119 -1.59 -4.76 10.44
CA GLU A 119 -0.31 -5.35 10.82
C GLU A 119 0.27 -6.30 9.76
N ARG A 120 -0.52 -6.59 8.71
CA ARG A 120 -0.13 -7.52 7.66
C ARG A 120 -0.54 -6.96 6.31
N ASN A 121 0.44 -6.82 5.42
CA ASN A 121 0.19 -6.55 4.02
C ASN A 121 -0.26 -7.85 3.35
N ARG A 122 -1.57 -7.95 3.08
CA ARG A 122 -2.20 -9.12 2.45
C ARG A 122 -1.78 -9.26 0.98
N VAL A 123 -1.64 -8.14 0.27
CA VAL A 123 -1.26 -8.11 -1.15
C VAL A 123 0.11 -8.70 -1.39
N ARG A 124 1.06 -8.36 -0.51
CA ARG A 124 2.43 -8.89 -0.57
C ARG A 124 2.62 -10.12 0.32
N ASN A 125 1.60 -10.59 1.01
CA ASN A 125 1.67 -11.72 1.94
C ASN A 125 2.83 -11.61 2.96
N ARG A 126 3.03 -10.44 3.57
CA ARG A 126 4.08 -10.19 4.57
C ARG A 126 3.59 -9.36 5.74
N GLU A 127 4.31 -9.41 6.85
CA GLU A 127 4.13 -8.44 7.93
C GLU A 127 4.51 -7.03 7.45
N THR A 128 3.74 -6.04 7.88
CA THR A 128 4.11 -4.64 7.73
C THR A 128 5.30 -4.32 8.64
N ARG A 129 6.11 -3.33 8.29
CA ARG A 129 7.25 -2.95 9.16
C ARG A 129 6.75 -2.24 10.43
N SER A 130 5.82 -1.31 10.24
CA SER A 130 5.07 -0.65 11.30
C SER A 130 3.66 -1.24 11.38
N MET A 131 3.03 -1.22 12.54
CA MET A 131 1.56 -1.29 12.57
C MET A 131 1.04 0.00 11.93
N LEU A 132 0.06 -0.10 11.04
CA LEU A 132 -0.56 1.06 10.42
C LEU A 132 -1.92 1.31 11.07
N GLU A 133 -2.17 2.56 11.44
CA GLU A 133 -3.48 3.07 11.80
C GLU A 133 -3.99 3.94 10.65
N VAL A 134 -5.09 3.49 10.03
CA VAL A 134 -5.66 4.06 8.82
C VAL A 134 -6.99 4.71 9.17
N TRP A 135 -6.96 6.03 9.29
CA TRP A 135 -8.10 6.88 9.59
C TRP A 135 -8.88 7.23 8.32
N HIS A 136 -10.19 7.03 8.36
CA HIS A 136 -11.09 7.43 7.28
C HIS A 136 -12.44 7.89 7.83
N ALA A 137 -13.21 8.62 7.03
CA ALA A 137 -14.59 8.93 7.37
C ALA A 137 -15.51 7.75 7.08
N THR A 138 -16.49 7.50 7.95
CA THR A 138 -17.54 6.48 7.71
C THR A 138 -18.64 6.95 6.78
N SER A 139 -18.89 8.26 6.76
CA SER A 139 -19.90 8.90 5.91
C SER A 139 -19.37 10.25 5.44
N TRP A 140 -18.64 10.24 4.32
CA TRP A 140 -18.14 11.47 3.73
C TRP A 140 -19.16 12.13 2.79
N SER A 141 -20.18 11.40 2.32
CA SER A 141 -21.26 11.96 1.50
C SER A 141 -22.32 12.63 2.37
N GLY A 142 -22.47 13.95 2.19
CA GLY A 142 -23.66 14.66 2.68
C GLY A 142 -24.83 14.29 1.77
N GLN A 143 -26.03 14.18 2.33
CA GLN A 143 -27.27 13.87 1.61
C GLN A 143 -27.35 14.42 0.17
N GLU A 144 -27.77 13.55 -0.75
CA GLU A 144 -28.47 13.86 -2.02
C GLU A 144 -27.71 14.43 -3.23
N SER A 145 -26.41 14.16 -3.41
CA SER A 145 -25.84 14.28 -4.77
C SER A 145 -25.97 12.95 -5.52
N LYS A 146 -26.92 12.88 -6.46
CA LYS A 146 -27.01 11.82 -7.50
C LYS A 146 -25.85 11.85 -8.53
N SER A 147 -24.84 12.70 -8.32
CA SER A 147 -23.63 12.75 -9.13
C SER A 147 -22.51 12.01 -8.40
N SER A 148 -21.97 10.97 -9.04
CA SER A 148 -20.72 10.34 -8.62
C SER A 148 -19.62 11.40 -8.41
N SER A 149 -19.13 11.58 -7.18
CA SER A 149 -17.69 11.71 -6.87
C SER A 149 -17.42 11.91 -5.37
N GLY A 150 -18.04 11.13 -4.48
CA GLY A 150 -17.54 11.01 -3.09
C GLY A 150 -16.19 10.27 -3.01
N GLU A 151 -15.81 9.60 -4.09
CA GLU A 151 -14.56 8.83 -4.24
C GLU A 151 -13.31 9.69 -4.07
N ASN A 152 -12.36 9.19 -3.29
CA ASN A 152 -11.05 9.79 -3.11
C ASN A 152 -10.24 9.80 -4.42
N LYS A 153 -10.00 10.98 -4.99
CA LYS A 153 -9.31 11.16 -6.28
C LYS A 153 -7.85 10.70 -6.23
N CYS A 154 -7.19 10.80 -5.07
CA CYS A 154 -5.81 10.35 -4.89
C CYS A 154 -5.71 8.84 -5.00
N ILE A 155 -6.56 8.11 -4.27
CA ILE A 155 -6.59 6.64 -4.29
C ILE A 155 -6.95 6.16 -5.70
N ARG A 156 -7.95 6.77 -6.34
CA ARG A 156 -8.33 6.44 -7.72
C ARG A 156 -7.18 6.66 -8.71
N ALA A 157 -6.42 7.75 -8.57
CA ALA A 157 -5.27 8.02 -9.43
C ALA A 157 -4.16 6.98 -9.23
N LEU A 158 -3.89 6.58 -7.99
CA LEU A 158 -2.89 5.55 -7.65
C LEU A 158 -3.32 4.13 -8.08
N ALA A 159 -4.62 3.90 -8.19
CA ALA A 159 -5.20 2.67 -8.73
C ALA A 159 -5.10 2.57 -10.27
N ALA A 160 -4.88 3.68 -10.97
CA ALA A 160 -4.88 3.70 -12.43
C ALA A 160 -3.79 2.77 -12.99
N GLY A 161 -4.19 1.87 -13.90
CA GLY A 161 -3.30 0.89 -14.51
C GLY A 161 -3.00 -0.34 -13.64
N ARG A 162 -3.67 -0.51 -12.50
CA ARG A 162 -3.64 -1.72 -11.68
C ARG A 162 -4.89 -2.57 -11.95
N ASP A 163 -4.74 -3.89 -11.84
CA ASP A 163 -5.84 -4.84 -11.99
C ASP A 163 -6.64 -5.01 -10.70
N GLY A 164 -7.96 -5.10 -10.82
CA GLY A 164 -8.85 -5.57 -9.75
C GLY A 164 -9.94 -4.57 -9.35
N PRO A 165 -10.98 -5.03 -8.62
CA PRO A 165 -11.83 -4.11 -7.91
C PRO A 165 -11.04 -3.51 -6.74
N PHE A 166 -11.07 -2.18 -6.63
CA PHE A 166 -10.45 -1.45 -5.53
C PHE A 166 -11.49 -1.01 -4.51
N HIS A 167 -11.09 -0.94 -3.25
CA HIS A 167 -11.92 -0.28 -2.24
C HIS A 167 -12.16 1.18 -2.63
N ARG A 168 -13.39 1.66 -2.42
CA ARG A 168 -13.76 3.03 -2.70
C ARG A 168 -13.85 3.81 -1.40
N PHE A 169 -12.68 4.21 -0.89
CA PHE A 169 -12.64 5.18 0.19
C PHE A 169 -13.27 6.50 -0.27
N GLU A 170 -14.16 7.04 0.55
CA GLU A 170 -14.69 8.39 0.37
C GLU A 170 -13.95 9.37 1.27
N GLY A 171 -13.76 10.60 0.79
CA GLY A 171 -13.07 11.62 1.57
C GLY A 171 -11.58 11.36 1.77
N PRO A 172 -10.90 12.16 2.62
CA PRO A 172 -9.50 11.99 2.92
C PRO A 172 -9.25 10.70 3.71
N VAL A 173 -8.08 10.11 3.52
CA VAL A 173 -7.59 8.98 4.32
C VAL A 173 -6.23 9.35 4.89
N LEU A 174 -6.07 9.24 6.20
CA LEU A 174 -4.81 9.52 6.90
C LEU A 174 -4.24 8.21 7.42
N VAL A 175 -2.95 7.97 7.18
CA VAL A 175 -2.24 6.79 7.66
C VAL A 175 -1.10 7.19 8.58
N LEU A 176 -1.07 6.59 9.75
CA LEU A 176 -0.06 6.78 10.77
C LEU A 176 0.67 5.46 11.04
N ALA A 177 1.98 5.55 11.29
CA ALA A 177 2.81 4.42 11.67
C ALA A 177 2.92 4.33 13.20
N MET A 178 2.74 3.11 13.71
CA MET A 178 2.86 2.78 15.13
C MET A 178 3.85 1.63 15.34
N THR A 179 4.54 1.63 16.48
CA THR A 179 5.29 0.44 16.91
C THR A 179 4.32 -0.70 17.21
N ARG A 180 4.75 -1.93 16.94
CA ARG A 180 3.95 -3.11 17.28
C ARG A 180 3.82 -3.26 18.80
N PRO A 181 2.65 -3.64 19.33
CA PRO A 181 2.53 -4.05 20.72
C PRO A 181 3.50 -5.19 21.02
N THR A 182 4.26 -5.10 22.11
CA THR A 182 5.27 -6.11 22.46
C THR A 182 4.68 -7.36 23.13
N GLY A 183 3.38 -7.63 22.97
CA GLY A 183 2.73 -8.88 23.38
C GLY A 183 2.19 -8.91 24.81
N PHE A 184 2.35 -7.85 25.60
CA PHE A 184 1.56 -7.64 26.81
C PHE A 184 0.38 -6.73 26.46
N MET A 185 -0.84 -7.11 26.87
CA MET A 185 -2.12 -6.46 26.55
C MET A 185 -2.26 -5.00 27.01
N VAL A 186 -1.15 -4.34 27.34
CA VAL A 186 -1.06 -3.09 28.08
C VAL A 186 -0.23 -2.03 27.33
N ASP A 187 0.51 -2.40 26.28
CA ASP A 187 1.26 -1.43 25.47
C ASP A 187 0.51 -1.13 24.16
N PRO A 188 -0.20 0.01 24.05
CA PRO A 188 -0.97 0.38 22.86
C PRO A 188 -0.11 0.68 21.62
N GLY A 189 1.22 0.57 21.72
CA GLY A 189 2.14 0.98 20.66
C GLY A 189 2.33 2.50 20.67
N ALA A 190 3.47 2.96 20.18
CA ALA A 190 3.81 4.37 20.10
C ALA A 190 3.81 4.84 18.65
N TYR A 191 3.24 6.01 18.40
CA TYR A 191 3.34 6.65 17.09
C TYR A 191 4.78 7.02 16.76
N GLN A 192 5.16 6.81 15.51
CA GLN A 192 6.47 7.11 14.94
C GLN A 192 6.35 7.75 13.56
N ASP A 193 7.43 8.37 13.08
CA ASP A 193 7.47 8.95 11.75
C ASP A 193 7.34 7.86 10.69
N SER A 194 6.31 7.98 9.84
CA SER A 194 6.11 7.09 8.71
C SER A 194 7.34 7.09 7.81
N GLN A 195 7.65 5.93 7.24
CA GLN A 195 8.74 5.73 6.31
C GLN A 195 8.20 5.43 4.91
N LEU A 196 9.06 5.51 3.89
CA LEU A 196 8.66 5.20 2.51
C LEU A 196 8.14 3.75 2.35
N TYR A 197 8.57 2.81 3.19
CA TYR A 197 8.01 1.46 3.20
C TYR A 197 6.57 1.40 3.72
N ASP A 198 6.23 2.24 4.70
CA ASP A 198 4.88 2.31 5.24
C ASP A 198 3.91 2.84 4.19
N PHE A 199 4.35 3.73 3.28
CA PHE A 199 3.55 4.14 2.12
C PHE A 199 3.11 2.97 1.25
N TRP A 200 3.97 2.00 1.00
CA TRP A 200 3.60 0.85 0.16
C TRP A 200 2.67 -0.12 0.88
N ASP A 201 2.84 -0.26 2.19
CA ASP A 201 1.92 -1.05 3.01
C ASP A 201 0.55 -0.36 3.12
N ALA A 202 0.54 0.97 3.24
CA ALA A 202 -0.65 1.81 3.20
C ALA A 202 -1.35 1.77 1.84
N LEU A 203 -0.60 1.88 0.73
CA LEU A 203 -1.15 1.86 -0.62
C LEU A 203 -1.85 0.54 -0.92
N ASP A 204 -1.19 -0.57 -0.60
CA ASP A 204 -1.78 -1.89 -0.77
C ASP A 204 -3.02 -2.05 0.11
N PHE A 205 -2.98 -1.56 1.35
CA PHE A 205 -4.14 -1.57 2.22
C PHE A 205 -5.31 -0.77 1.63
N VAL A 206 -5.11 0.48 1.22
CA VAL A 206 -6.23 1.32 0.72
C VAL A 206 -6.80 0.82 -0.60
N LEU A 207 -6.00 0.13 -1.41
CA LEU A 207 -6.47 -0.49 -2.66
C LEU A 207 -7.19 -1.82 -2.42
N ASP A 208 -6.78 -2.60 -1.41
CA ASP A 208 -7.25 -3.97 -1.18
C ASP A 208 -8.25 -4.12 -0.02
N HIS A 209 -8.51 -3.04 0.74
CA HIS A 209 -9.39 -3.11 1.91
C HIS A 209 -10.80 -3.61 1.52
N GLY A 210 -11.32 -4.61 2.23
CA GLY A 210 -12.62 -5.20 1.89
C GLY A 210 -12.71 -5.84 0.49
N ASN A 211 -11.60 -6.17 -0.16
CA ASN A 211 -11.60 -6.84 -1.46
C ASN A 211 -11.89 -8.34 -1.34
N ASP A 212 -13.17 -8.70 -1.44
CA ASP A 212 -13.62 -10.10 -1.37
C ASP A 212 -13.04 -10.98 -2.48
N LEU A 213 -12.78 -10.43 -3.68
CA LEU A 213 -12.20 -11.21 -4.78
C LEU A 213 -10.77 -11.61 -4.46
N HIS A 214 -9.99 -10.73 -3.86
CA HIS A 214 -8.64 -11.08 -3.44
C HIS A 214 -8.67 -12.11 -2.30
N ALA A 215 -9.56 -11.94 -1.33
CA ALA A 215 -9.76 -12.92 -0.27
C ALA A 215 -10.09 -14.32 -0.83
N ARG A 216 -10.95 -14.39 -1.85
CA ARG A 216 -11.28 -15.64 -2.56
C ARG A 216 -10.08 -16.23 -3.31
N LYS A 217 -9.34 -15.42 -4.08
CA LYS A 217 -8.14 -15.88 -4.79
C LYS A 217 -7.08 -16.46 -3.84
N ILE A 218 -6.89 -15.83 -2.67
CA ILE A 218 -6.01 -16.36 -1.63
C ILE A 218 -6.53 -17.70 -1.12
N GLN A 219 -7.83 -17.81 -0.84
CA GLN A 219 -8.44 -19.07 -0.38
C GLN A 219 -8.31 -20.19 -1.42
N GLU A 220 -8.54 -19.89 -2.70
CA GLU A 220 -8.39 -20.83 -3.81
C GLU A 220 -6.93 -21.30 -3.96
N ALA A 221 -5.97 -20.39 -3.87
CA ALA A 221 -4.54 -20.72 -3.91
C ALA A 221 -4.14 -21.61 -2.72
N LEU A 222 -4.62 -21.30 -1.51
CA LEU A 222 -4.37 -22.14 -0.32
C LEU A 222 -4.99 -23.52 -0.46
N ASN A 223 -6.22 -23.62 -0.97
CA ASN A 223 -6.88 -24.90 -1.22
C ASN A 223 -6.11 -25.75 -2.24
N SER A 224 -5.58 -25.13 -3.31
CA SER A 224 -4.78 -25.82 -4.33
C SER A 224 -3.46 -26.38 -3.79
N LEU A 225 -2.88 -25.77 -2.74
CA LEU A 225 -1.70 -26.27 -2.06
C LEU A 225 -2.01 -27.41 -1.08
N GLY A 226 -3.24 -27.43 -0.52
CA GLY A 226 -3.70 -28.46 0.41
C GLY A 226 -4.05 -29.80 -0.25
N ASP A 227 -4.38 -29.79 -1.55
CA ASP A 227 -4.84 -30.98 -2.28
C ASP A 227 -3.71 -31.94 -2.71
N GLY A 228 -2.43 -31.63 -2.43
CA GLY A 228 -1.30 -32.54 -2.68
C GLY A 228 -1.09 -32.97 -4.14
N ARG A 229 -1.89 -32.46 -5.08
CA ARG A 229 -1.70 -32.63 -6.51
C ARG A 229 -0.71 -31.57 -6.98
N ALA A 230 0.51 -32.00 -7.28
CA ALA A 230 1.45 -31.18 -8.02
C ALA A 230 0.75 -30.61 -9.26
N PRO A 231 0.90 -29.32 -9.58
CA PRO A 231 0.40 -28.79 -10.83
C PRO A 231 1.00 -29.62 -11.97
N GLU A 232 0.13 -30.21 -12.79
CA GLU A 232 0.56 -30.90 -14.00
C GLU A 232 1.29 -29.87 -14.87
N ILE A 233 2.62 -29.96 -14.89
CA ILE A 233 3.45 -29.22 -15.83
C ILE A 233 2.95 -29.65 -17.22
N PRO A 234 2.48 -28.73 -18.07
CA PRO A 234 2.07 -29.09 -19.42
C PRO A 234 3.27 -29.73 -20.11
N THR A 235 3.20 -31.03 -20.36
CA THR A 235 4.19 -31.74 -21.16
C THR A 235 4.26 -31.02 -22.50
N PRO A 236 5.45 -30.57 -22.96
CA PRO A 236 5.59 -30.00 -24.28
C PRO A 236 5.02 -31.00 -25.28
N GLN A 237 4.00 -30.60 -26.03
CA GLN A 237 3.47 -31.44 -27.10
C GLN A 237 4.64 -31.74 -28.04
N ALA A 238 4.92 -33.04 -28.20
CA ALA A 238 5.87 -33.50 -29.19
C ALA A 238 5.43 -32.93 -30.54
N VAL A 239 6.27 -32.07 -31.11
CA VAL A 239 6.12 -31.60 -32.48
C VAL A 239 6.24 -32.83 -33.36
N GLU A 240 5.12 -33.31 -33.89
CA GLU A 240 5.09 -34.33 -34.94
C GLU A 240 5.83 -33.77 -36.16
N THR A 241 7.08 -34.21 -36.34
CA THR A 241 7.81 -33.98 -37.59
C THR A 241 7.17 -34.85 -38.66
N SER A 242 6.36 -34.22 -39.51
CA SER A 242 5.92 -34.82 -40.77
C SER A 242 7.12 -35.03 -41.70
N PRO A 243 7.22 -36.17 -42.40
CA PRO A 243 8.26 -36.37 -43.41
C PRO A 243 7.89 -35.62 -44.69
N LEU A 244 8.73 -34.65 -45.07
CA LEU A 244 8.66 -34.08 -46.42
C LEU A 244 9.24 -35.09 -47.42
N ALA A 245 8.40 -35.48 -48.37
CA ALA A 245 8.79 -36.22 -49.54
C ALA A 245 9.60 -35.33 -50.50
N GLY A 246 10.73 -35.88 -50.97
CA GLY A 246 11.07 -35.98 -52.39
C GLY A 246 11.55 -34.74 -53.17
N GLU A 247 12.66 -34.96 -53.88
CA GLU A 247 13.02 -34.39 -55.19
C GLU A 247 13.68 -32.98 -55.17
N THR A 248 14.76 -32.66 -55.88
CA THR A 248 15.59 -33.32 -56.92
C THR A 248 16.97 -32.65 -56.94
N SER A 249 17.99 -33.39 -57.39
CA SER A 249 19.34 -32.88 -57.63
C SER A 249 19.41 -32.11 -58.95
N GLU A 250 19.84 -30.86 -58.90
CA GLU A 250 20.42 -30.18 -60.07
C GLU A 250 21.87 -29.78 -59.77
N SER A 251 22.74 -30.33 -60.61
CA SER A 251 24.17 -30.09 -60.71
C SER A 251 24.41 -28.70 -61.31
N PHE A 252 25.28 -27.90 -60.70
CA PHE A 252 25.88 -26.74 -61.34
C PHE A 252 27.41 -26.87 -61.33
N GLU A 253 27.96 -27.07 -62.52
CA GLU A 253 29.38 -26.89 -62.83
C GLU A 253 29.72 -25.40 -62.81
N ILE A 254 30.90 -25.05 -62.28
CA ILE A 254 31.51 -23.74 -62.46
C ILE A 254 32.87 -23.94 -63.11
N ALA A 255 33.04 -23.27 -64.25
CA ALA A 255 34.30 -23.01 -64.94
C ALA A 255 34.93 -21.71 -64.42
#